data_AF-A0A8H5LD22-F1
#
_entry.id   AF-A0A8H5LD22-F1
#
_cell.length_a   1.000
_cell.length_b   1.000
_cell.length_c   1.000
_cell.angle_alpha   90.00
_cell.angle_beta   90.00
_cell.angle_gamma   90.00
#
_symmetry.space_group_name_H-M   'P 1'
#
loop_
_entity.id
_entity.type
_entity.pdbx_description
1 polymer ?
#
loop_
_entity_poly.entity_id
_entity_poly.type
_entity_poly.pdbx_seq_one_letter_code
_entity_poly.pdbx_strand_id
1 'polypeptide(L)'
;MLDHFTLVGPNGSHDCLVLELVGPNVADVVEIHLKDSRLPSNAARLFSKQTLQGLDFLSAGNIGHGDIHTRNLALAIPDLHSLSERDFVAKLGEPDTGLVLGPDDEPLPKSLPTRIVRPAAFGHREVQRILAKPSIKIIDFGEAFLSDDAPSTLHTPLPVRAPEIIFGDKLDHRVDLWSTGCLIFELITGQLPFDVIMLTPPILVDQMIELIDDELLSRWQAKWQAMQGTPTPLDDDMSLHSWLEEVYFDADKKAEFTKSDIKRAAELIACLMRFEPSLRASPNEILAETWF
;
A
#
# COMPACT_ATOMS: atom_id res chain seq x y z
N MET A 1 17.30 -9.87 -2.75
CA MET A 1 18.43 -9.24 -2.04
C MET A 1 19.70 -9.47 -2.85
N LEU A 2 20.52 -8.44 -3.07
CA LEU A 2 21.75 -8.54 -3.86
C LEU A 2 22.98 -8.79 -2.98
N ASP A 3 23.03 -8.16 -1.81
CA ASP A 3 24.09 -8.32 -0.82
C ASP A 3 23.60 -7.88 0.57
N HIS A 4 24.35 -8.20 1.60
CA HIS A 4 24.17 -7.68 2.96
C HIS A 4 25.53 -7.57 3.67
N PHE A 5 25.69 -6.52 4.46
CA PHE A 5 26.91 -6.31 5.24
C PHE A 5 26.62 -5.50 6.51
N THR A 6 27.57 -5.48 7.43
CA THR A 6 27.47 -4.68 8.65
C THR A 6 28.49 -3.55 8.60
N LEU A 7 28.04 -2.31 8.81
CA LEU A 7 28.87 -1.11 8.87
C LEU A 7 29.07 -0.70 10.33
N VAL A 8 30.32 -0.59 10.77
CA VAL A 8 30.65 -0.05 12.10
C VAL A 8 30.97 1.43 11.97
N GLY A 9 30.11 2.26 12.55
CA GLY A 9 30.22 3.72 12.54
C GLY A 9 30.37 4.31 13.94
N PRO A 10 30.45 5.65 14.04
CA PRO A 10 30.54 6.35 15.33
C PRO A 10 29.32 6.15 16.23
N ASN A 11 28.18 5.70 15.66
CA ASN A 11 26.92 5.46 16.37
C ASN A 11 26.65 3.98 16.68
N GLY A 12 27.62 3.10 16.40
CA GLY A 12 27.50 1.67 16.62
C GLY A 12 27.54 0.86 15.33
N SER A 13 26.91 -0.31 15.38
CA SER A 13 26.88 -1.28 14.29
C SER A 13 25.55 -1.18 13.55
N HIS A 14 25.60 -1.12 12.21
CA HIS A 14 24.42 -0.96 11.36
C HIS A 14 24.39 -2.07 10.31
N ASP A 15 23.33 -2.88 10.32
CA ASP A 15 23.11 -3.86 9.27
C ASP A 15 22.58 -3.16 8.01
N CYS A 16 23.19 -3.48 6.87
CA CYS A 16 22.95 -2.85 5.59
C CYS A 16 22.50 -3.91 4.59
N LEU A 17 21.36 -3.66 3.95
CA LEU A 17 20.83 -4.49 2.87
C LEU A 17 21.08 -3.82 1.53
N VAL A 18 21.63 -4.56 0.58
CA VAL A 18 21.78 -4.10 -0.80
C VAL A 18 20.67 -4.72 -1.62
N LEU A 19 19.78 -3.85 -2.11
CA LEU A 19 18.61 -4.22 -2.90
C LEU A 19 18.74 -3.67 -4.32
N GLU A 20 17.92 -4.20 -5.22
CA GLU A 20 17.74 -3.61 -6.54
C GLU A 20 17.20 -2.18 -6.38
N LEU A 21 17.76 -1.25 -7.16
CA LEU A 21 17.26 0.12 -7.17
C LEU A 21 15.92 0.19 -7.93
N VAL A 22 14.90 0.69 -7.23
CA VAL A 22 13.56 0.93 -7.77
C VAL A 22 13.26 2.43 -7.83
N GLY A 23 12.18 2.77 -8.51
CA GLY A 23 11.65 4.12 -8.61
C GLY A 23 10.84 4.56 -7.38
N PRO A 24 10.13 5.70 -7.50
CA PRO A 24 9.30 6.22 -6.42
C PRO A 24 8.16 5.25 -6.10
N ASN A 25 7.66 5.33 -4.87
CA ASN A 25 6.47 4.59 -4.48
C ASN A 25 5.21 5.16 -5.18
N VAL A 26 4.17 4.34 -5.31
CA VAL A 26 2.95 4.69 -6.02
C VAL A 26 2.23 5.88 -5.36
N ALA A 27 2.25 5.98 -4.03
CA ALA A 27 1.62 7.10 -3.33
C ALA A 27 2.24 8.44 -3.75
N ASP A 28 3.58 8.55 -3.72
CA ASP A 28 4.29 9.76 -4.12
C ASP A 28 4.07 10.07 -5.61
N VAL A 29 3.95 9.04 -6.45
CA VAL A 29 3.63 9.22 -7.88
C VAL A 29 2.26 9.87 -8.06
N VAL A 30 1.26 9.39 -7.32
CA VAL A 30 -0.10 9.92 -7.37
C VAL A 30 -0.12 11.36 -6.86
N GLU A 31 0.46 11.61 -5.69
CA GLU A 31 0.44 12.92 -5.01
C GLU A 31 1.19 14.00 -5.81
N ILE A 32 2.35 13.67 -6.37
CA ILE A 32 3.24 14.67 -6.99
C ILE A 32 2.93 14.85 -8.47
N HIS A 33 2.51 13.79 -9.18
CA HIS A 33 2.48 13.81 -10.65
C HIS A 33 1.09 13.69 -11.26
N LEU A 34 0.05 13.37 -10.50
CA LEU A 34 -1.30 13.16 -11.03
C LEU A 34 -2.27 14.23 -10.54
N LYS A 35 -2.91 14.92 -11.47
CA LYS A 35 -3.79 16.07 -11.19
C LYS A 35 -5.05 15.68 -10.39
N ASP A 36 -5.61 14.51 -10.66
CA ASP A 36 -6.88 14.06 -10.06
C ASP A 36 -6.66 13.22 -8.79
N SER A 37 -5.43 13.18 -8.28
CA SER A 37 -4.99 12.37 -7.14
C SER A 37 -5.35 10.89 -7.26
N ARG A 38 -5.46 10.35 -8.49
CA ARG A 38 -5.74 8.94 -8.78
C ARG A 38 -5.03 8.48 -10.05
N LEU A 39 -4.84 7.18 -10.20
CA LEU A 39 -4.18 6.60 -11.36
C LEU A 39 -5.06 6.62 -12.61
N PRO A 40 -4.47 6.73 -13.82
CA PRO A 40 -5.13 6.36 -15.06
C PRO A 40 -5.64 4.92 -15.00
N SER A 41 -6.78 4.64 -15.64
CA SER A 41 -7.46 3.35 -15.55
C SER A 41 -6.57 2.14 -15.89
N ASN A 42 -5.75 2.26 -16.94
CA ASN A 42 -4.81 1.22 -17.34
C ASN A 42 -3.71 0.97 -16.29
N ALA A 43 -3.20 2.02 -15.65
CA ALA A 43 -2.20 1.88 -14.60
C ALA A 43 -2.80 1.25 -13.34
N ALA A 44 -4.01 1.66 -12.94
CA ALA A 44 -4.73 1.06 -11.83
C ALA A 44 -4.91 -0.46 -12.03
N ARG A 45 -5.43 -0.90 -13.20
CA ARG A 45 -5.57 -2.33 -13.51
C ARG A 45 -4.24 -3.08 -13.43
N LEU A 46 -3.19 -2.54 -14.05
CA LEU A 46 -1.88 -3.19 -14.08
C LEU A 46 -1.21 -3.26 -12.71
N PHE A 47 -1.36 -2.24 -11.87
CA PHE A 47 -0.84 -2.26 -10.49
C PHE A 47 -1.59 -3.25 -9.62
N SER A 48 -2.92 -3.27 -9.69
CA SER A 48 -3.72 -4.29 -9.02
C SER A 48 -3.30 -5.71 -9.46
N LYS A 49 -3.13 -5.92 -10.77
CA LYS A 49 -2.68 -7.20 -11.35
C LYS A 49 -1.32 -7.64 -10.81
N GLN A 50 -0.33 -6.75 -10.88
CA GLN A 50 1.05 -7.05 -10.49
C GLN A 50 1.19 -7.23 -8.98
N THR A 51 0.38 -6.53 -8.19
CA THR A 51 0.30 -6.74 -6.73
C THR A 51 -0.22 -8.15 -6.43
N LEU A 52 -1.34 -8.55 -7.03
CA LEU A 52 -1.89 -9.90 -6.88
C LEU A 52 -0.90 -10.98 -7.34
N GLN A 53 -0.19 -10.77 -8.46
CA GLN A 53 0.86 -11.70 -8.91
C GLN A 53 2.02 -11.81 -7.90
N GLY A 54 2.42 -10.70 -7.29
CA GLY A 54 3.43 -10.70 -6.23
C GLY A 54 2.96 -11.45 -4.99
N LEU A 55 1.70 -11.24 -4.57
CA LEU A 55 1.11 -11.94 -3.44
C LEU A 55 0.89 -13.43 -3.71
N ASP A 56 0.52 -13.82 -4.94
CA ASP A 56 0.45 -15.23 -5.33
C ASP A 56 1.80 -15.93 -5.10
N PHE A 57 2.88 -15.30 -5.57
CA PHE A 57 4.24 -15.79 -5.37
C PHE A 57 4.63 -15.90 -3.88
N LEU A 58 4.29 -14.90 -3.05
CA LEU A 58 4.58 -14.93 -1.61
C LEU A 58 3.76 -16.01 -0.89
N SER A 59 2.48 -16.14 -1.23
CA SER A 59 1.57 -17.12 -0.62
C SER A 59 2.01 -18.56 -0.88
N ALA A 60 2.63 -18.86 -2.03
CA ALA A 60 3.22 -20.17 -2.33
C ALA A 60 4.36 -20.54 -1.36
N GLY A 61 5.01 -19.54 -0.75
CA GLY A 61 6.01 -19.68 0.30
C GLY A 61 5.46 -19.55 1.72
N ASN A 62 4.14 -19.49 1.90
CA ASN A 62 3.46 -19.17 3.17
C ASN A 62 3.90 -17.82 3.77
N ILE A 63 4.36 -16.87 2.96
CA ILE A 63 4.82 -15.56 3.42
C ILE A 63 3.65 -14.58 3.37
N GLY A 64 3.36 -13.93 4.49
CA GLY A 64 2.58 -12.70 4.54
C GLY A 64 3.52 -11.50 4.52
N HIS A 65 3.21 -10.49 3.71
CA HIS A 65 3.91 -9.21 3.71
C HIS A 65 3.55 -8.38 4.96
N GLY A 66 2.27 -8.40 5.36
CA GLY A 66 1.79 -7.74 6.57
C GLY A 66 1.66 -6.21 6.47
N ASP A 67 1.94 -5.60 5.32
CA ASP A 67 1.93 -4.13 5.16
C ASP A 67 1.70 -3.67 3.72
N ILE A 68 0.68 -4.22 3.06
CA ILE A 68 0.37 -3.87 1.67
C ILE A 68 -0.38 -2.53 1.59
N HIS A 69 0.23 -1.54 0.94
CA HIS A 69 -0.38 -0.25 0.61
C HIS A 69 0.41 0.49 -0.47
N THR A 70 -0.09 1.62 -0.98
CA THR A 70 0.51 2.40 -2.08
C THR A 70 1.96 2.86 -1.83
N ARG A 71 2.38 3.06 -0.57
CA ARG A 71 3.78 3.39 -0.23
C ARG A 71 4.76 2.21 -0.29
N ASN A 72 4.27 0.98 -0.26
CA ASN A 72 5.07 -0.26 -0.34
C ASN A 72 5.00 -0.91 -1.73
N LEU A 73 4.47 -0.16 -2.71
CA LEU A 73 4.57 -0.48 -4.14
C LEU A 73 5.47 0.55 -4.80
N ALA A 74 6.58 0.12 -5.40
CA ALA A 74 7.51 1.00 -6.09
C ALA A 74 7.50 0.77 -7.60
N LEU A 75 7.61 1.84 -8.38
CA LEU A 75 7.75 1.72 -9.83
C LEU A 75 9.07 1.02 -10.18
N ALA A 76 9.02 -0.05 -10.95
CA ALA A 76 10.20 -0.61 -11.58
C ALA A 76 10.63 0.31 -12.73
N ILE A 77 11.89 0.73 -12.72
CA ILE A 77 12.45 1.60 -13.76
C ILE A 77 13.31 0.73 -14.68
N PRO A 78 12.92 0.56 -15.95
CA PRO A 78 13.72 -0.19 -16.90
C PRO A 78 15.14 0.36 -16.99
N ASP A 79 16.10 -0.56 -17.09
CA ASP A 79 17.52 -0.28 -17.35
C ASP A 79 18.24 0.55 -16.28
N LEU A 80 17.59 0.87 -15.15
CA LEU A 80 18.19 1.70 -14.09
C LEU A 80 19.47 1.08 -13.52
N HIS A 81 19.48 -0.24 -13.36
CA HIS A 81 20.63 -1.03 -12.90
C HIS A 81 21.80 -1.04 -13.90
N SER A 82 21.57 -0.65 -15.16
CA SER A 82 22.57 -0.62 -16.22
C SER A 82 23.12 0.78 -16.50
N LEU A 83 22.55 1.82 -15.87
CA LEU A 83 23.04 3.19 -16.04
C LEU A 83 24.43 3.33 -15.43
N SER A 84 25.30 4.05 -16.14
CA SER A 84 26.51 4.57 -15.52
C SER A 84 26.14 5.60 -14.45
N GLU A 85 27.00 5.82 -13.46
CA GLU A 85 26.81 6.87 -12.44
C GLU A 85 26.55 8.23 -13.09
N ARG A 86 27.28 8.54 -14.18
CA ARG A 86 27.07 9.77 -14.95
C ARG A 86 25.68 9.86 -15.54
N ASP A 87 25.16 8.79 -16.14
CA ASP A 87 23.84 8.78 -16.75
C ASP A 87 22.74 8.80 -15.69
N PHE A 88 22.97 8.18 -14.54
CA PHE A 88 22.10 8.24 -13.37
C PHE A 88 21.97 9.66 -12.83
N VAL A 89 23.09 10.35 -12.63
CA VAL A 89 23.12 11.77 -12.21
C VAL A 89 22.52 12.67 -13.29
N ALA A 90 22.79 12.43 -14.57
CA ALA A 90 22.15 13.18 -15.66
C ALA A 90 20.62 13.01 -15.68
N LYS A 91 20.12 11.86 -15.21
CA LYS A 91 18.69 11.54 -15.14
C LYS A 91 17.98 12.16 -13.93
N LEU A 92 18.59 12.09 -12.75
CA LEU A 92 17.99 12.57 -11.49
C LEU A 92 18.41 13.99 -11.09
N GLY A 93 19.47 14.52 -11.68
CA GLY A 93 20.12 15.74 -11.28
C GLY A 93 21.28 15.50 -10.29
N GLU A 94 22.10 16.53 -10.12
CA GLU A 94 23.14 16.54 -9.09
C GLU A 94 22.50 16.50 -7.69
N PRO A 95 23.09 15.75 -6.73
CA PRO A 95 22.60 15.72 -5.37
C PRO A 95 22.53 17.14 -4.78
N ASP A 96 21.33 17.54 -4.35
CA ASP A 96 21.13 18.78 -3.61
C ASP A 96 21.52 18.54 -2.14
N THR A 97 22.65 19.15 -1.73
CA THR A 97 23.23 18.92 -0.40
C THR A 97 23.27 20.20 0.43
N GLY A 98 22.88 20.10 1.70
CA GLY A 98 23.03 21.15 2.70
C GLY A 98 24.07 20.78 3.75
N LEU A 99 24.77 21.78 4.30
CA LEU A 99 25.64 21.57 5.47
C LEU A 99 24.80 21.49 6.75
N VAL A 100 25.17 20.59 7.64
CA VAL A 100 24.66 20.59 9.02
C VAL A 100 25.60 21.46 9.84
N LEU A 101 25.04 22.44 10.56
CA LEU A 101 25.80 23.36 11.42
C LEU A 101 25.35 23.17 12.87
N GLY A 102 26.31 23.25 13.80
CA GLY A 102 25.99 23.33 15.22
C GLY A 102 25.33 24.67 15.55
N PRO A 103 24.69 24.78 16.73
CA PRO A 103 24.33 26.10 17.26
C PRO A 103 25.57 27.01 17.24
N ASP A 104 25.43 28.23 16.71
CA ASP A 104 26.49 29.24 16.62
C ASP A 104 27.79 28.76 15.90
N ASP A 105 27.65 27.92 14.86
CA ASP A 105 28.77 27.35 14.07
C ASP A 105 29.75 26.47 14.88
N GLU A 106 29.32 25.97 16.03
CA GLU A 106 30.12 25.07 16.86
C GLU A 106 30.40 23.71 16.17
N PRO A 107 31.55 23.06 16.47
CA PRO A 107 31.89 21.77 15.89
C PRO A 107 30.83 20.70 16.21
N LEU A 108 30.38 20.00 15.18
CA LEU A 108 29.44 18.90 15.35
C LEU A 108 30.10 17.70 16.06
N PRO A 109 29.38 17.02 16.97
CA PRO A 109 29.74 15.71 17.46
C PRO A 109 30.00 14.73 16.30
N LYS A 110 30.96 13.82 16.47
CA LYS A 110 31.28 12.78 15.46
C LYS A 110 30.09 11.86 15.15
N SER A 111 29.08 11.84 16.00
CA SER A 111 27.84 11.08 15.82
C SER A 111 26.87 11.71 14.81
N LEU A 112 27.05 12.98 14.45
CA LEU A 112 26.16 13.69 13.53
C LEU A 112 26.74 13.75 12.11
N PRO A 113 25.90 13.58 11.07
CA PRO A 113 26.34 13.78 9.69
C PRO A 113 26.66 15.26 9.45
N THR A 114 27.70 15.53 8.66
CA THR A 114 28.09 16.91 8.30
C THR A 114 27.27 17.48 7.14
N ARG A 115 26.50 16.63 6.46
CA ARG A 115 25.69 16.99 5.29
C ARG A 115 24.34 16.29 5.35
N ILE A 116 23.33 16.99 4.85
CA ILE A 116 22.04 16.43 4.49
C ILE A 116 21.93 16.41 2.97
N VAL A 117 21.23 15.41 2.44
CA VAL A 117 20.95 15.28 1.02
C VAL A 117 19.44 15.31 0.84
N ARG A 118 18.94 16.18 -0.02
CA ARG A 118 17.52 16.23 -0.35
C ARG A 118 17.15 14.97 -1.15
N PRO A 119 15.99 14.33 -0.89
CA PRO A 119 15.54 13.19 -1.70
C PRO A 119 15.50 13.55 -3.18
N ALA A 120 16.10 12.70 -4.02
CA ALA A 120 16.02 12.82 -5.47
C ALA A 120 14.57 12.55 -5.93
N ALA A 121 14.12 13.27 -6.95
CA ALA A 121 12.78 13.11 -7.50
C ALA A 121 12.83 12.94 -9.02
N PHE A 122 11.97 12.07 -9.54
CA PHE A 122 11.82 11.92 -10.98
C PHE A 122 11.01 13.08 -11.55
N GLY A 123 11.47 13.63 -12.68
CA GLY A 123 10.72 14.68 -13.38
C GLY A 123 9.39 14.14 -13.93
N HIS A 124 8.36 14.99 -13.98
CA HIS A 124 7.02 14.62 -14.43
C HIS A 124 6.99 13.90 -15.79
N ARG A 125 7.82 14.31 -16.77
CA ARG A 125 7.90 13.65 -18.08
C ARG A 125 8.42 12.21 -18.01
N GLU A 126 9.32 11.92 -17.08
CA GLU A 126 9.87 10.58 -16.91
C GLU A 126 8.81 9.66 -16.30
N VAL A 127 8.13 10.14 -15.26
CA VAL A 127 7.04 9.41 -14.60
C VAL A 127 5.92 9.11 -15.60
N GLN A 128 5.52 10.07 -16.43
CA GLN A 128 4.52 9.83 -17.48
C GLN A 128 4.97 8.77 -18.50
N ARG A 129 6.27 8.68 -18.81
CA ARG A 129 6.79 7.62 -19.68
C ARG A 129 6.75 6.25 -19.00
N ILE A 130 7.09 6.18 -17.72
CA ILE A 130 7.02 4.94 -16.95
C ILE A 130 5.55 4.47 -16.84
N LEU A 131 4.62 5.39 -16.55
CA LEU A 131 3.19 5.09 -16.47
C LEU A 131 2.56 4.63 -17.79
N ALA A 132 3.20 4.88 -18.94
CA ALA A 132 2.72 4.38 -20.24
C ALA A 132 2.91 2.85 -20.39
N LYS A 133 3.90 2.26 -19.70
CA LYS A 133 4.12 0.81 -19.63
C LYS A 133 4.52 0.44 -18.20
N PRO A 134 3.56 0.51 -17.27
CA PRO A 134 3.88 0.56 -15.86
C PRO A 134 4.23 -0.83 -15.33
N SER A 135 5.31 -0.91 -14.56
CA SER A 135 5.71 -2.08 -13.79
C SER A 135 5.97 -1.64 -12.35
N ILE A 136 5.51 -2.42 -11.38
CA ILE A 136 5.74 -2.22 -9.95
C ILE A 136 6.43 -3.43 -9.34
N LYS A 137 7.02 -3.19 -8.17
CA LYS A 137 7.51 -4.22 -7.26
C LYS A 137 6.95 -3.95 -5.88
N ILE A 138 6.58 -5.03 -5.19
CA ILE A 138 6.33 -5.00 -3.75
C ILE A 138 7.68 -4.82 -3.06
N ILE A 139 7.76 -3.84 -2.16
CA ILE A 139 8.96 -3.48 -1.42
C ILE A 139 8.66 -3.44 0.07
N ASP A 140 9.71 -3.33 0.88
CA ASP A 140 9.63 -3.21 2.33
C ASP A 140 8.99 -4.41 3.06
N PHE A 141 9.79 -5.47 3.21
CA PHE A 141 9.41 -6.68 3.93
C PHE A 141 9.67 -6.57 5.44
N GLY A 142 9.71 -5.36 6.01
CA GLY A 142 9.98 -5.14 7.44
C GLY A 142 8.95 -5.78 8.38
N GLU A 143 7.70 -5.87 7.93
CA GLU A 143 6.58 -6.49 8.66
C GLU A 143 6.24 -7.91 8.16
N ALA A 144 7.06 -8.45 7.26
CA ALA A 144 6.78 -9.75 6.66
C ALA A 144 7.00 -10.91 7.64
N PHE A 145 6.17 -11.94 7.52
CA PHE A 145 6.17 -13.08 8.42
C PHE A 145 5.86 -14.39 7.69
N LEU A 146 6.26 -15.51 8.29
CA LEU A 146 5.84 -16.84 7.84
C LEU A 146 4.53 -17.20 8.51
N SER A 147 3.57 -17.75 7.77
CA SER A 147 2.24 -18.10 8.31
C SER A 147 2.31 -19.12 9.46
N ASP A 148 3.36 -19.96 9.49
CA ASP A 148 3.61 -20.94 10.54
C ASP A 148 4.28 -20.33 11.80
N ASP A 149 4.77 -19.09 11.71
CA ASP A 149 5.41 -18.32 12.78
C ASP A 149 4.86 -16.88 12.78
N ALA A 150 3.53 -16.76 12.66
CA ALA A 150 2.87 -15.48 12.56
C ALA A 150 2.93 -14.72 13.90
N PRO A 151 3.20 -13.40 13.89
CA PRO A 151 3.22 -12.61 15.11
C PRO A 151 1.82 -12.49 15.70
N SER A 152 1.74 -12.07 16.97
CA SER A 152 0.46 -11.82 17.64
C SER A 152 -0.28 -10.58 17.12
N THR A 153 0.43 -9.69 16.42
CA THR A 153 -0.11 -8.48 15.80
C THR A 153 0.84 -7.99 14.70
N LEU A 154 0.36 -7.07 13.85
CA LEU A 154 1.12 -6.42 12.79
C LEU A 154 0.99 -4.91 12.92
N HIS A 155 1.98 -4.16 12.43
CA HIS A 155 1.97 -2.70 12.47
C HIS A 155 1.33 -2.05 11.24
N THR A 156 0.68 -2.84 10.38
CA THR A 156 -0.14 -2.39 9.24
C THR A 156 -0.98 -1.16 9.61
N PRO A 157 -0.93 -0.05 8.85
CA PRO A 157 -1.71 1.15 9.14
C PRO A 157 -3.20 0.85 9.32
N LEU A 158 -3.82 1.46 10.33
CA LEU A 158 -5.20 1.18 10.72
C LEU A 158 -6.20 1.19 9.54
N PRO A 159 -6.17 2.17 8.60
CA PRO A 159 -7.15 2.22 7.49
C PRO A 159 -7.09 1.07 6.49
N VAL A 160 -6.00 0.30 6.44
CA VAL A 160 -5.85 -0.86 5.52
C VAL A 160 -5.71 -2.18 6.30
N ARG A 161 -5.88 -2.13 7.61
CA ARG A 161 -5.66 -3.26 8.52
C ARG A 161 -6.80 -4.27 8.40
N ALA A 162 -6.44 -5.55 8.24
CA ALA A 162 -7.40 -6.64 8.22
C ALA A 162 -8.14 -6.80 9.57
N PRO A 163 -9.43 -7.17 9.58
CA PRO A 163 -10.24 -7.26 10.79
C PRO A 163 -9.71 -8.28 11.79
N GLU A 164 -9.14 -9.41 11.35
CA GLU A 164 -8.54 -10.42 12.22
C GLU A 164 -7.39 -9.85 13.09
N ILE A 165 -6.67 -8.84 12.60
CA ILE A 165 -5.62 -8.15 13.38
C ILE A 165 -6.26 -7.32 14.51
N ILE A 166 -7.37 -6.64 14.22
CA ILE A 166 -8.14 -5.86 15.21
C ILE A 166 -8.74 -6.78 16.27
N PHE A 167 -9.28 -7.92 15.83
CA PHE A 167 -9.88 -8.91 16.70
C PHE A 167 -8.86 -9.80 17.42
N GLY A 168 -7.58 -9.76 17.04
CA GLY A 168 -6.52 -10.58 17.64
C GLY A 168 -6.73 -12.07 17.37
N ASP A 169 -7.24 -12.38 16.19
CA ASP A 169 -7.47 -13.73 15.71
C ASP A 169 -6.21 -14.27 15.01
N LYS A 170 -6.22 -15.54 14.62
CA LYS A 170 -5.08 -16.17 13.95
C LYS A 170 -4.76 -15.44 12.64
N LEU A 171 -3.50 -15.04 12.49
CA LEU A 171 -2.98 -14.39 11.28
C LEU A 171 -2.37 -15.42 10.34
N ASP A 172 -2.55 -15.19 9.04
CA ASP A 172 -1.83 -15.83 7.95
C ASP A 172 -1.64 -14.81 6.80
N HIS A 173 -1.00 -15.22 5.71
CA HIS A 173 -0.78 -14.35 4.54
C HIS A 173 -2.05 -13.71 3.95
N ARG A 174 -3.27 -14.16 4.31
CA ARG A 174 -4.51 -13.60 3.79
C ARG A 174 -4.83 -12.22 4.36
N VAL A 175 -4.12 -11.75 5.40
CA VAL A 175 -4.18 -10.35 5.83
C VAL A 175 -3.87 -9.40 4.65
N ASP A 176 -2.94 -9.80 3.77
CA ASP A 176 -2.56 -9.02 2.60
C ASP A 176 -3.66 -8.94 1.55
N LEU A 177 -4.55 -9.94 1.49
CA LEU A 177 -5.69 -9.93 0.57
C LEU A 177 -6.68 -8.83 0.96
N TRP A 178 -6.96 -8.68 2.25
CA TRP A 178 -7.79 -7.57 2.75
C TRP A 178 -7.16 -6.21 2.41
N SER A 179 -5.88 -6.03 2.75
CA SER A 179 -5.16 -4.78 2.45
C SER A 179 -5.08 -4.53 0.93
N THR A 180 -5.03 -5.58 0.11
CA THR A 180 -5.12 -5.46 -1.35
C THR A 180 -6.50 -5.00 -1.81
N GLY A 181 -7.59 -5.43 -1.17
CA GLY A 181 -8.92 -4.89 -1.44
C GLY A 181 -8.98 -3.37 -1.22
N CYS A 182 -8.45 -2.89 -0.09
CA CYS A 182 -8.32 -1.46 0.19
C CYS A 182 -7.43 -0.75 -0.84
N LEU A 183 -6.29 -1.36 -1.17
CA LEU A 183 -5.35 -0.83 -2.17
C LEU A 183 -6.03 -0.69 -3.55
N ILE A 184 -6.76 -1.70 -4.03
CA ILE A 184 -7.43 -1.63 -5.34
C ILE A 184 -8.44 -0.48 -5.36
N PHE A 185 -9.21 -0.30 -4.26
CA PHE A 185 -10.11 0.84 -4.10
C PHE A 185 -9.34 2.17 -4.21
N GLU A 186 -8.21 2.30 -3.50
CA GLU A 186 -7.36 3.50 -3.51
C GLU A 186 -6.74 3.78 -4.88
N LEU A 187 -6.23 2.74 -5.57
CA LEU A 187 -5.65 2.88 -6.90
C LEU A 187 -6.68 3.40 -7.93
N ILE A 188 -7.96 3.03 -7.77
CA ILE A 188 -9.05 3.46 -8.65
C ILE A 188 -9.52 4.89 -8.31
N THR A 189 -9.66 5.21 -7.03
CA THR A 189 -10.37 6.42 -6.59
C THR A 189 -9.45 7.56 -6.15
N GLY A 190 -8.24 7.23 -5.71
CA GLY A 190 -7.33 8.14 -5.04
C GLY A 190 -7.53 8.27 -3.52
N GLN A 191 -8.46 7.51 -2.94
CA GLN A 191 -8.73 7.52 -1.50
C GLN A 191 -9.03 6.13 -0.96
N LEU A 192 -8.88 5.94 0.34
CA LEU A 192 -9.17 4.65 0.99
C LEU A 192 -10.68 4.39 1.07
N PRO A 193 -11.12 3.12 1.19
CA PRO A 193 -12.53 2.78 1.31
C PRO A 193 -13.17 3.27 2.63
N PHE A 194 -12.35 3.55 3.65
CA PHE A 194 -12.78 3.94 4.99
C PHE A 194 -12.36 5.38 5.32
N ASP A 195 -13.20 6.11 6.03
CA ASP A 195 -12.90 7.44 6.57
C ASP A 195 -11.80 7.35 7.64
N VAL A 196 -10.79 8.20 7.50
CA VAL A 196 -9.58 8.23 8.34
C VAL A 196 -9.67 9.30 9.45
N ILE A 197 -10.67 10.18 9.41
CA ILE A 197 -10.82 11.26 10.39
C ILE A 197 -11.18 10.67 11.76
N MET A 198 -10.34 10.93 12.76
CA MET A 198 -10.50 10.42 14.14
C MET A 198 -10.66 8.89 14.18
N LEU A 199 -10.07 8.17 13.21
CA LEU A 199 -10.22 6.73 13.09
C LEU A 199 -9.69 6.00 14.32
N THR A 200 -10.54 5.16 14.89
CA THR A 200 -10.21 4.24 15.98
C THR A 200 -10.63 2.82 15.58
N PRO A 201 -10.12 1.76 16.24
CA PRO A 201 -10.55 0.40 15.96
C PRO A 201 -12.07 0.19 15.94
N PRO A 202 -12.89 0.71 16.90
CA PRO A 202 -14.32 0.52 16.82
C PRO A 202 -14.99 1.24 15.63
N ILE A 203 -14.58 2.48 15.36
CA ILE A 203 -15.08 3.24 14.20
C ILE A 203 -14.76 2.53 12.89
N LEU A 204 -13.55 1.97 12.77
CA LEU A 204 -13.17 1.22 11.58
C LEU A 204 -14.03 -0.04 11.42
N VAL A 205 -14.26 -0.79 12.49
CA VAL A 205 -15.08 -2.01 12.44
C VAL A 205 -16.54 -1.68 12.09
N ASP A 206 -17.10 -0.59 12.61
CA ASP A 206 -18.43 -0.11 12.20
C ASP A 206 -18.48 0.11 10.67
N GLN A 207 -17.52 0.86 10.13
CA GLN A 207 -17.44 1.12 8.68
C GLN A 207 -17.24 -0.16 7.85
N MET A 208 -16.47 -1.13 8.37
CA MET A 208 -16.30 -2.43 7.70
C MET A 208 -17.61 -3.20 7.63
N ILE A 209 -18.40 -3.25 8.71
CA ILE A 209 -19.67 -3.97 8.77
C ILE A 209 -20.71 -3.33 7.83
N GLU A 210 -20.70 -2.00 7.71
CA GLU A 210 -21.60 -1.27 6.82
C GLU A 210 -21.22 -1.47 5.34
N LEU A 211 -19.94 -1.31 5.02
CA LEU A 211 -19.47 -1.31 3.64
C LEU A 211 -19.44 -2.72 3.02
N ILE A 212 -19.12 -3.73 3.84
CA ILE A 212 -18.94 -5.11 3.40
C ILE A 212 -20.21 -5.91 3.66
N ASP A 213 -20.85 -6.39 2.59
CA ASP A 213 -22.00 -7.31 2.63
C ASP A 213 -21.55 -8.73 3.07
N ASP A 214 -21.11 -8.85 4.32
CA ASP A 214 -20.67 -10.10 4.95
C ASP A 214 -21.03 -10.09 6.45
N GLU A 215 -21.30 -11.26 7.02
CA GLU A 215 -21.71 -11.36 8.42
C GLU A 215 -20.49 -11.35 9.35
N LEU A 216 -20.52 -10.52 10.40
CA LEU A 216 -19.47 -10.51 11.40
C LEU A 216 -19.39 -11.87 12.12
N LEU A 217 -18.19 -12.44 12.13
CA LEU A 217 -17.94 -13.78 12.66
C LEU A 217 -18.35 -13.91 14.12
N SER A 218 -19.01 -15.02 14.49
CA SER A 218 -19.50 -15.23 15.86
C SER A 218 -18.40 -15.15 16.91
N ARG A 219 -17.17 -15.55 16.56
CA ARG A 219 -15.99 -15.46 17.43
C ARG A 219 -15.49 -14.04 17.68
N TRP A 220 -15.89 -13.07 16.86
CA TRP A 220 -15.54 -11.66 17.00
C TRP A 220 -16.62 -10.85 17.72
N GLN A 221 -17.88 -11.32 17.72
CA GLN A 221 -19.03 -10.60 18.29
C GLN A 221 -18.83 -10.17 19.75
N ALA A 222 -18.32 -11.04 20.62
CA ALA A 222 -18.12 -10.69 22.03
C ALA A 222 -17.10 -9.55 22.22
N LYS A 223 -15.99 -9.60 21.46
CA LYS A 223 -14.97 -8.54 21.49
C LYS A 223 -15.50 -7.25 20.87
N TRP A 224 -16.31 -7.37 19.81
CA TRP A 224 -16.97 -6.24 19.18
C TRP A 224 -17.91 -5.52 20.14
N GLN A 225 -18.79 -6.25 20.83
CA GLN A 225 -19.68 -5.70 21.85
C GLN A 225 -18.92 -5.04 23.00
N ALA A 226 -17.73 -5.53 23.35
CA ALA A 226 -16.87 -4.91 24.36
C ALA A 226 -16.16 -3.63 23.85
N MET A 227 -15.94 -3.50 22.53
CA MET A 227 -15.38 -2.31 21.89
C MET A 227 -16.41 -1.18 21.75
N GLN A 228 -17.69 -1.54 21.57
CA GLN A 228 -18.77 -0.57 21.36
C GLN A 228 -19.01 0.29 22.63
N GLY A 229 -18.68 1.58 22.52
CA GLY A 229 -19.39 2.68 23.18
C GLY A 229 -20.56 3.16 22.29
N THR A 230 -21.27 4.23 22.67
CA THR A 230 -22.50 4.73 22.00
C THR A 230 -22.46 4.61 20.47
N PRO A 231 -23.43 3.94 19.83
CA PRO A 231 -23.46 3.79 18.38
C PRO A 231 -23.52 5.13 17.66
N THR A 232 -22.71 5.29 16.63
CA THR A 232 -22.87 6.39 15.67
C THR A 232 -24.01 6.00 14.71
N PRO A 233 -25.05 6.84 14.53
CA PRO A 233 -26.04 6.61 13.48
C PRO A 233 -25.34 6.69 12.13
N LEU A 234 -25.53 5.66 11.29
CA LEU A 234 -24.96 5.57 9.95
C LEU A 234 -26.11 5.43 8.93
N ASP A 235 -25.84 5.84 7.69
CA ASP A 235 -26.85 5.87 6.61
C ASP A 235 -27.07 4.44 6.09
N ASP A 236 -28.29 3.93 6.24
CA ASP A 236 -28.70 2.52 6.06
C ASP A 236 -28.55 1.93 4.63
N ASP A 237 -27.93 2.61 3.66
CA ASP A 237 -28.01 2.25 2.23
C ASP A 237 -26.68 2.27 1.44
N MET A 238 -25.52 2.36 2.11
CA MET A 238 -24.23 2.43 1.41
C MET A 238 -23.55 1.06 1.26
N SER A 239 -23.54 0.50 0.05
CA SER A 239 -22.75 -0.68 -0.32
C SER A 239 -21.35 -0.34 -0.82
N LEU A 240 -20.41 -1.29 -0.79
CA LEU A 240 -19.08 -1.15 -1.44
C LEU A 240 -19.17 -0.69 -2.90
N HIS A 241 -20.12 -1.23 -3.66
CA HIS A 241 -20.30 -0.87 -5.06
C HIS A 241 -20.79 0.57 -5.23
N SER A 242 -21.83 0.96 -4.50
CA SER A 242 -22.37 2.33 -4.57
C SER A 242 -21.33 3.34 -4.09
N TRP A 243 -20.58 3.02 -3.04
CA TRP A 243 -19.49 3.86 -2.54
C TRP A 243 -18.37 4.03 -3.57
N LEU A 244 -17.87 2.92 -4.15
CA LEU A 244 -16.85 2.99 -5.19
C LEU A 244 -17.33 3.77 -6.43
N GLU A 245 -18.60 3.59 -6.83
CA GLU A 245 -19.21 4.33 -7.94
C GLU A 245 -19.31 5.84 -7.63
N GLU A 246 -19.84 6.20 -6.45
CA GLU A 246 -19.99 7.59 -6.02
C GLU A 246 -18.65 8.32 -6.02
N VAL A 247 -17.65 7.73 -5.38
CA VAL A 247 -16.32 8.32 -5.29
C VAL A 247 -15.65 8.42 -6.66
N TYR A 248 -15.81 7.40 -7.50
CA TYR A 248 -15.13 7.38 -8.79
C TYR A 248 -15.73 8.38 -9.79
N PHE A 249 -17.05 8.51 -9.82
CA PHE A 249 -17.77 9.41 -10.74
C PHE A 249 -18.02 10.81 -10.16
N ASP A 250 -17.22 11.22 -9.17
CA ASP A 250 -17.10 12.61 -8.73
C ASP A 250 -16.94 13.56 -9.94
N ALA A 251 -17.80 14.58 -10.01
CA ALA A 251 -17.93 15.48 -11.14
C ALA A 251 -16.66 16.29 -11.46
N ASP A 252 -15.76 16.41 -10.49
CA ASP A 252 -14.53 17.20 -10.63
C ASP A 252 -13.36 16.40 -11.26
N LYS A 253 -13.50 15.07 -11.42
CA LYS A 253 -12.43 14.20 -11.92
C LYS A 253 -12.77 13.58 -13.28
N LYS A 254 -11.77 13.38 -14.14
CA LYS A 254 -12.00 12.74 -15.45
C LYS A 254 -12.24 11.24 -15.26
N ALA A 255 -13.41 10.74 -15.66
CA ALA A 255 -13.71 9.31 -15.67
C ALA A 255 -13.07 8.60 -16.88
N GLU A 256 -12.38 7.49 -16.62
CA GLU A 256 -11.82 6.59 -17.63
C GLU A 256 -12.38 5.17 -17.55
N PHE A 257 -12.77 4.72 -16.35
CA PHE A 257 -13.56 3.51 -16.14
C PHE A 257 -15.03 3.76 -16.48
N THR A 258 -15.69 2.75 -17.04
CA THR A 258 -17.14 2.72 -17.19
C THR A 258 -17.81 2.26 -15.89
N LYS A 259 -19.12 2.49 -15.73
CA LYS A 259 -19.87 1.94 -14.59
C LYS A 259 -19.77 0.41 -14.50
N SER A 260 -19.71 -0.27 -15.64
CA SER A 260 -19.51 -1.72 -15.68
C SER A 260 -18.13 -2.14 -15.15
N ASP A 261 -17.09 -1.35 -15.42
CA ASP A 261 -15.75 -1.62 -14.91
C ASP A 261 -15.68 -1.42 -13.39
N ILE A 262 -16.34 -0.38 -12.88
CA ILE A 262 -16.43 -0.08 -11.45
C ILE A 262 -17.23 -1.17 -10.72
N LYS A 263 -18.35 -1.59 -11.30
CA LYS A 263 -19.12 -2.73 -10.77
C LYS A 263 -18.27 -3.99 -10.64
N ARG A 264 -17.54 -4.36 -11.69
CA ARG A 264 -16.66 -5.54 -11.66
C ARG A 264 -15.52 -5.35 -10.66
N ALA A 265 -14.92 -4.16 -10.55
CA ALA A 265 -13.90 -3.89 -9.54
C ALA A 265 -14.45 -4.08 -8.12
N ALA A 266 -15.64 -3.57 -7.82
CA ALA A 266 -16.29 -3.74 -6.52
C ALA A 266 -16.55 -5.22 -6.20
N GLU A 267 -16.99 -6.01 -7.17
CA GLU A 267 -17.16 -7.46 -7.02
C GLU A 267 -15.83 -8.16 -6.64
N LEU A 268 -14.71 -7.78 -7.27
CA LEU A 268 -13.38 -8.31 -6.94
C LEU A 268 -12.89 -7.89 -5.55
N ILE A 269 -13.08 -6.62 -5.19
CA ILE A 269 -12.72 -6.09 -3.87
C ILE A 269 -13.51 -6.82 -2.78
N ALA A 270 -14.82 -7.05 -2.98
CA ALA A 270 -15.65 -7.81 -2.04
C ALA A 270 -15.14 -9.24 -1.82
N CYS A 271 -14.66 -9.91 -2.88
CA CYS A 271 -14.06 -11.24 -2.77
C CYS A 271 -12.76 -11.25 -1.95
N LEU A 272 -12.00 -10.15 -1.95
CA LEU A 272 -10.76 -9.98 -1.18
C LEU A 272 -11.02 -9.58 0.28
N MET A 273 -12.14 -8.88 0.55
CA MET A 273 -12.47 -8.28 1.84
C MET A 273 -13.52 -9.08 2.63
N ARG A 274 -13.55 -10.41 2.49
CA ARG A 274 -14.38 -11.27 3.34
C ARG A 274 -13.91 -11.22 4.80
N PHE A 275 -14.84 -11.24 5.75
CA PHE A 275 -14.52 -11.26 7.17
C PHE A 275 -13.81 -12.56 7.56
N GLU A 276 -14.33 -13.71 7.12
CA GLU A 276 -13.65 -15.00 7.30
C GLU A 276 -12.43 -15.07 6.37
N PRO A 277 -11.18 -15.05 6.88
CA PRO A 277 -10.01 -15.00 6.02
C PRO A 277 -9.94 -16.17 5.05
N SER A 278 -10.38 -17.36 5.48
CA SER A 278 -10.39 -18.57 4.64
C SER A 278 -11.38 -18.54 3.47
N LEU A 279 -12.33 -17.60 3.45
CA LEU A 279 -13.28 -17.39 2.34
C LEU A 279 -12.82 -16.30 1.36
N ARG A 280 -11.70 -15.61 1.61
CA ARG A 280 -11.15 -14.63 0.67
C ARG A 280 -10.65 -15.36 -0.57
N ALA A 281 -11.01 -14.83 -1.74
CA ALA A 281 -10.55 -15.36 -3.00
C ALA A 281 -9.02 -15.25 -3.10
N SER A 282 -8.39 -16.31 -3.59
CA SER A 282 -6.95 -16.33 -3.85
C SER A 282 -6.57 -15.36 -4.96
N PRO A 283 -5.30 -14.90 -5.02
CA PRO A 283 -4.85 -14.06 -6.12
C PRO A 283 -5.12 -14.66 -7.51
N ASN A 284 -4.95 -15.97 -7.67
CA ASN A 284 -5.20 -16.66 -8.93
C ASN A 284 -6.69 -16.65 -9.35
N GLU A 285 -7.62 -16.79 -8.40
CA GLU A 285 -9.06 -16.69 -8.70
C GLU A 285 -9.43 -15.28 -9.15
N ILE A 286 -8.91 -14.25 -8.46
CA ILE A 286 -9.14 -12.84 -8.84
C ILE A 286 -8.51 -12.52 -10.20
N LEU A 287 -7.28 -13.00 -10.46
CA LEU A 287 -6.58 -12.75 -11.73
C LEU A 287 -7.23 -13.44 -12.95
N ALA A 288 -8.08 -14.44 -12.74
CA ALA A 288 -8.82 -15.11 -13.81
C ALA A 288 -10.02 -14.30 -14.34
N GLU A 289 -10.42 -13.24 -13.63
CA GLU A 289 -11.57 -12.41 -13.97
C GLU A 289 -11.31 -11.44 -15.13
N THR A 290 -12.36 -11.08 -15.87
CA THR A 290 -12.25 -10.27 -17.11
C THR A 290 -11.92 -8.80 -16.88
N TRP A 291 -11.58 -8.42 -15.64
CA TRP A 291 -11.18 -7.06 -15.29
C TRP A 291 -9.69 -6.78 -15.55
N PHE A 292 -8.84 -7.80 -15.67
CA PHE A 292 -7.37 -7.64 -15.81
C PHE A 292 -6.82 -7.82 -17.22
#